data_AF-A0AB37LGS3-F1
#
_entry.id   AF-A0AB37LGS3-F1
#
_cell.length_a   1.000
_cell.length_b   1.000
_cell.length_c   1.000
_cell.angle_alpha   90.00
_cell.angle_beta   90.00
_cell.angle_gamma   90.00
#
_symmetry.space_group_name_H-M   'P 1'
#
loop_
_entity.id
_entity.type
_entity.pdbx_description
1 polymer ?
#
loop_
_entity_poly.entity_id
_entity_poly.type
_entity_poly.pdbx_seq_one_letter_code
_entity_poly.pdbx_strand_id
1 'polypeptide(L)'
;MSISTPNAISTPSTSPTITTDALIIGFGKGGKTLAAKLSAAGRKVVVAEASADMYGGTCINIGCLPSKSLILSAEQARRDGANSTPETREAAFEAAIKEKRRVTSMLRDKNYHKLADQDNITVITGRAHFTGPHSVEIATAEGPVAVTASKIFINTGATPRIPDIPGIHTTPGVYTSTGLMDLDDMPQRLVIIGSGFIGLEFASMFADFGTAVTVLQHNAEFLPREDADVAAAIRAQLEAQGVKFLFNADTKAIAPAADGGVRLSVAVKGMTRGASQACDSTPAGTGNAHTDITGATDATGATDTTTTTSPTSNPTDHATMSHVQTKPSDDGEPRFAEPAEARFCLTTDAVLVATGRTPNVEGLHLEAAGVELTERGAVKVDDLLRTTAADIWALGDVNGGPQHTYISLDDYRVVWSQLNGSDRPYTVKDRKHVPSSTFLATPYSRVGLNEREAKAAGLDYVVKRLPVAAVPKAQVMRRPDGLMKAIVERNTGRILGAMLLSVESHEVINIVKLAMDLDAPASTLRDMVFTHPTIAEALNDLFA
;
A
#
# COMPACT_ATOMS: atom_id res chain seq x y z
N MET A 1 57.97 -21.34 47.48
CA MET A 1 57.20 -20.13 47.11
C MET A 1 56.19 -20.56 46.06
N SER A 2 54.94 -20.78 46.47
CA SER A 2 53.85 -21.17 45.57
C SER A 2 53.05 -19.91 45.25
N ILE A 3 52.93 -19.57 43.97
CA ILE A 3 52.25 -18.39 43.48
C ILE A 3 50.76 -18.70 43.43
N SER A 4 49.98 -17.96 44.23
CA SER A 4 48.52 -17.96 44.23
C SER A 4 48.01 -17.42 42.89
N THR A 5 47.15 -18.17 42.20
CA THR A 5 46.29 -17.64 41.15
C THR A 5 45.25 -16.67 41.74
N PRO A 6 44.88 -15.58 41.05
CA PRO A 6 43.82 -14.69 41.52
C PRO A 6 42.45 -15.29 41.21
N ASN A 7 41.52 -15.17 42.16
CA ASN A 7 40.11 -15.51 41.99
C ASN A 7 39.50 -14.74 40.80
N ALA A 8 38.81 -15.47 39.92
CA ALA A 8 37.92 -14.89 38.93
C ALA A 8 36.79 -14.13 39.66
N ILE A 9 36.67 -12.84 39.37
CA ILE A 9 35.56 -12.01 39.83
C ILE A 9 34.32 -12.46 39.07
N SER A 10 33.43 -13.18 39.75
CA SER A 10 32.07 -13.46 39.29
C SER A 10 31.30 -12.14 39.23
N THR A 11 31.11 -11.60 38.03
CA THR A 11 30.12 -10.53 37.80
C THR A 11 28.72 -11.11 37.98
N PRO A 12 27.83 -10.50 38.77
CA PRO A 12 26.44 -10.96 38.86
C PRO A 12 25.73 -10.57 37.55
N SER A 13 25.43 -11.56 36.71
CA SER A 13 24.77 -11.38 35.41
C SER A 13 23.24 -11.33 35.54
N THR A 14 22.71 -10.57 36.50
CA THR A 14 21.26 -10.38 36.59
C THR A 14 20.87 -9.26 35.64
N SER A 15 20.28 -9.63 34.49
CA SER A 15 19.62 -8.71 33.58
C SER A 15 18.73 -7.74 34.35
N PRO A 16 18.77 -6.42 34.08
CA PRO A 16 17.91 -5.47 34.78
C PRO A 16 16.44 -5.86 34.61
N THR A 17 15.69 -5.82 35.71
CA THR A 17 14.27 -6.20 35.74
C THR A 17 13.41 -4.96 36.00
N ILE A 18 12.43 -4.70 35.13
CA ILE A 18 11.48 -3.59 35.24
C ILE A 18 10.09 -4.16 35.49
N THR A 19 9.37 -3.61 36.48
CA THR A 19 7.94 -3.87 36.69
C THR A 19 7.15 -2.61 36.33
N THR A 20 6.12 -2.75 35.49
CA THR A 20 5.36 -1.62 34.96
C THR A 20 3.86 -1.91 34.89
N ASP A 21 3.02 -0.87 34.79
CA ASP A 21 1.58 -1.05 34.59
C ASP A 21 1.27 -1.54 33.18
N ALA A 22 1.94 -0.94 32.19
CA ALA A 22 1.70 -1.21 30.79
C ALA A 22 3.01 -1.34 30.01
N LEU A 23 3.05 -2.31 29.09
CA LEU A 23 4.10 -2.46 28.09
C LEU A 23 3.49 -2.30 26.69
N ILE A 24 4.02 -1.36 25.91
CA ILE A 24 3.72 -1.20 24.49
C ILE A 24 4.87 -1.79 23.68
N ILE A 25 4.57 -2.72 22.78
CA ILE A 25 5.56 -3.30 21.86
C ILE A 25 5.35 -2.69 20.48
N GLY A 26 6.25 -1.79 20.07
CA GLY A 26 6.25 -1.08 18.80
C GLY A 26 5.77 0.37 18.90
N PHE A 27 6.42 1.26 18.13
CA PHE A 27 6.16 2.71 18.13
C PHE A 27 5.12 3.17 17.09
N GLY A 28 4.21 2.26 16.69
CA GLY A 28 3.13 2.52 15.74
C GLY A 28 2.16 3.62 16.20
N LYS A 29 1.21 4.06 15.36
CA LYS A 29 0.35 5.22 15.66
C LYS A 29 -0.53 4.99 16.89
N GLY A 30 -1.20 3.85 16.97
CA GLY A 30 -2.03 3.50 18.12
C GLY A 30 -1.22 3.34 19.40
N GLY A 31 -0.11 2.59 19.34
CA GLY A 31 0.74 2.27 20.48
C GLY A 31 1.33 3.50 21.16
N LYS A 32 1.97 4.39 20.39
CA LYS A 32 2.52 5.64 20.96
C LYS A 32 1.44 6.58 21.50
N THR A 33 0.26 6.57 20.90
CA THR A 33 -0.87 7.40 21.36
C THR A 33 -1.42 6.86 22.68
N LEU A 34 -1.54 5.52 22.79
CA LEU A 34 -1.96 4.84 24.00
C LEU A 34 -0.93 5.04 25.13
N ALA A 35 0.37 4.94 24.84
CA ALA A 35 1.44 5.19 25.81
C ALA A 35 1.31 6.56 26.47
N ALA A 36 1.21 7.61 25.66
CA ALA A 36 1.03 8.98 26.14
C ALA A 36 -0.26 9.14 26.95
N LYS A 37 -1.34 8.47 26.54
CA LYS A 37 -2.62 8.55 27.26
C LYS A 37 -2.59 7.83 28.62
N LEU A 38 -1.97 6.67 28.69
CA LEU A 38 -1.78 5.91 29.93
C LEU A 38 -0.90 6.67 30.93
N SER A 39 0.20 7.25 30.45
CA SER A 39 1.07 8.12 31.25
C SER A 39 0.31 9.32 31.83
N ALA A 40 -0.49 10.01 31.00
CA ALA A 40 -1.34 11.12 31.44
C ALA A 40 -2.43 10.70 32.44
N ALA A 41 -2.78 9.42 32.50
CA ALA A 41 -3.66 8.84 33.50
C ALA A 41 -2.90 8.29 34.74
N GLY A 42 -1.62 8.61 34.88
CA GLY A 42 -0.79 8.26 36.04
C GLY A 42 -0.25 6.83 36.03
N ARG A 43 -0.32 6.11 34.90
CA ARG A 43 0.21 4.74 34.78
C ARG A 43 1.68 4.76 34.37
N LYS A 44 2.49 3.86 34.93
CA LYS A 44 3.85 3.61 34.47
C LYS A 44 3.84 2.82 33.17
N VAL A 45 4.55 3.29 32.15
CA VAL A 45 4.53 2.68 30.81
C VAL A 45 5.94 2.39 30.36
N VAL A 46 6.18 1.18 29.85
CA VAL A 46 7.37 0.88 29.06
C VAL A 46 6.96 0.84 27.59
N VAL A 47 7.75 1.44 26.71
CA VAL A 47 7.59 1.35 25.25
C VAL A 47 8.84 0.74 24.67
N ALA A 48 8.71 -0.45 24.08
CA ALA A 48 9.80 -1.15 23.40
C ALA A 48 9.73 -0.87 21.89
N GLU A 49 10.82 -0.42 21.29
CA GLU A 49 10.95 -0.26 19.84
C GLU A 49 12.26 -0.88 19.38
N ALA A 50 12.22 -1.70 18.33
CA ALA A 50 13.34 -2.51 17.89
C ALA A 50 14.50 -1.67 17.33
N SER A 51 14.23 -0.48 16.81
CA SER A 51 15.24 0.41 16.24
C SER A 51 14.98 1.88 16.55
N ALA A 52 16.03 2.61 16.93
CA ALA A 52 15.96 4.06 17.11
C ALA A 52 15.56 4.79 15.82
N ASP A 53 15.85 4.22 14.64
CA ASP A 53 15.42 4.76 13.35
C ASP A 53 13.91 4.64 13.11
N MET A 54 13.22 3.87 13.97
CA MET A 54 11.80 3.57 13.85
C MET A 54 10.94 4.24 14.93
N TYR A 55 11.48 5.19 15.70
CA TYR A 55 10.63 6.03 16.57
C TYR A 55 9.57 6.75 15.74
N GLY A 56 8.30 6.51 16.07
CA GLY A 56 7.14 6.94 15.27
C GLY A 56 6.53 5.86 14.37
N GLY A 57 7.21 4.73 14.17
CA GLY A 57 6.78 3.58 13.38
C GLY A 57 6.83 3.80 11.86
N THR A 58 6.27 2.85 11.09
CA THR A 58 6.30 2.84 9.62
C THR A 58 5.86 4.17 8.99
N CYS A 59 4.75 4.74 9.46
CA CYS A 59 4.15 5.94 8.85
C CYS A 59 5.11 7.15 8.81
N ILE A 60 5.92 7.34 9.86
CA ILE A 60 6.84 8.48 9.97
C ILE A 60 8.11 8.22 9.17
N ASN A 61 8.64 6.99 9.23
CA ASN A 61 10.02 6.73 8.83
C ASN A 61 10.14 6.13 7.42
N ILE A 62 9.21 5.24 7.03
CA ILE A 62 9.36 4.37 5.84
C ILE A 62 8.03 4.15 5.10
N GLY A 63 7.06 5.05 5.28
CA GLY A 63 5.69 4.88 4.82
C GLY A 63 5.05 6.19 4.37
N CYS A 64 3.92 6.56 4.99
CA CYS A 64 3.04 7.61 4.50
C CYS A 64 3.72 8.99 4.36
N LEU A 65 4.51 9.42 5.35
CA LEU A 65 5.10 10.76 5.29
C LEU A 65 6.25 10.88 4.28
N PRO A 66 7.25 9.96 4.24
CA PRO A 66 8.29 10.04 3.22
C PRO A 66 7.71 9.89 1.80
N SER A 67 6.79 8.96 1.58
CA SER A 67 6.15 8.81 0.25
C SER A 67 5.40 10.07 -0.18
N LYS A 68 4.62 10.68 0.72
CA LYS A 68 3.84 11.90 0.39
C LYS A 68 4.76 13.10 0.18
N SER A 69 5.86 13.21 0.94
CA SER A 69 6.91 14.21 0.69
C SER A 69 7.50 14.06 -0.71
N LEU A 70 7.85 12.83 -1.11
CA LEU A 70 8.42 12.57 -2.43
C LEU A 70 7.42 12.78 -3.57
N ILE A 71 6.15 12.38 -3.40
CA ILE A 71 5.08 12.62 -4.38
C ILE A 71 4.90 14.13 -4.63
N LEU A 72 4.89 14.95 -3.58
CA LEU A 72 4.79 16.40 -3.71
C LEU A 72 6.02 16.98 -4.43
N SER A 73 7.22 16.50 -4.10
CA SER A 73 8.44 16.92 -4.80
C SER A 73 8.46 16.49 -6.27
N ALA A 74 7.98 15.29 -6.60
CA ALA A 74 7.87 14.79 -7.97
C ALA A 74 6.88 15.64 -8.79
N GLU A 75 5.71 15.93 -8.21
CA GLU A 75 4.72 16.79 -8.84
C GLU A 75 5.28 18.20 -9.09
N GLN A 76 6.01 18.76 -8.13
CA GLN A 76 6.66 20.06 -8.29
C GLN A 76 7.71 20.02 -9.41
N ALA A 77 8.56 18.99 -9.44
CA ALA A 77 9.57 18.82 -10.47
C ALA A 77 8.96 18.74 -11.88
N ARG A 78 7.83 18.02 -12.02
CA ARG A 78 7.07 17.96 -13.27
C ARG A 78 6.47 19.32 -13.66
N ARG A 79 5.86 20.03 -12.70
CA ARG A 79 5.22 21.34 -12.95
C ARG A 79 6.22 22.41 -13.37
N ASP A 80 7.40 22.40 -12.76
CA ASP A 80 8.47 23.36 -13.06
C ASP A 80 9.29 22.98 -14.30
N GLY A 81 9.04 21.79 -14.87
CA GLY A 81 9.82 21.24 -15.99
C GLY A 81 11.21 20.74 -15.57
N ALA A 82 11.51 20.67 -14.28
CA ALA A 82 12.75 20.13 -13.73
C ALA A 82 12.90 18.61 -13.97
N ASN A 83 11.85 17.94 -14.45
CA ASN A 83 11.93 16.56 -14.90
C ASN A 83 12.22 16.40 -16.41
N SER A 84 12.68 17.45 -17.11
CA SER A 84 12.80 17.42 -18.58
C SER A 84 14.11 16.81 -19.08
N THR A 85 15.26 17.19 -18.51
CA THR A 85 16.59 16.67 -18.91
C THR A 85 17.18 15.77 -17.83
N PRO A 86 18.11 14.83 -18.16
CA PRO A 86 18.74 13.96 -17.18
C PRO A 86 19.31 14.71 -15.96
N GLU A 87 20.05 15.79 -16.20
CA GLU A 87 20.73 16.56 -15.15
C GLU A 87 19.71 17.23 -14.21
N THR A 88 18.64 17.80 -14.78
CA THR A 88 17.58 18.44 -13.98
C THR A 88 16.79 17.43 -13.16
N ARG A 89 16.54 16.22 -13.71
CA ARG A 89 15.83 15.14 -13.01
C ARG A 89 16.61 14.65 -11.80
N GLU A 90 17.91 14.40 -11.99
CA GLU A 90 18.81 13.97 -10.92
C GLU A 90 18.87 15.00 -9.79
N ALA A 91 19.05 16.28 -10.13
CA ALA A 91 19.07 17.36 -9.14
C ALA A 91 17.74 17.50 -8.39
N ALA A 92 16.60 17.35 -9.08
CA ALA A 92 15.28 17.40 -8.46
C ALA A 92 15.04 16.21 -7.52
N PHE A 93 15.48 15.00 -7.90
CA PHE A 93 15.38 13.81 -7.07
C PHE A 93 16.28 13.91 -5.83
N GLU A 94 17.52 14.35 -5.98
CA GLU A 94 18.45 14.57 -4.86
C GLU A 94 17.86 15.56 -3.83
N ALA A 95 17.31 16.68 -4.31
CA ALA A 95 16.63 17.65 -3.46
C ALA A 95 15.42 17.07 -2.74
N ALA A 96 14.64 16.22 -3.42
CA ALA A 96 13.49 15.53 -2.84
C ALA A 96 13.89 14.55 -1.72
N ILE A 97 14.96 13.76 -1.94
CA ILE A 97 15.49 12.82 -0.94
C ILE A 97 16.01 13.57 0.28
N LYS A 98 16.72 14.69 0.07
CA LYS A 98 17.20 15.55 1.15
C LYS A 98 16.05 16.11 1.98
N GLU A 99 15.00 16.62 1.34
CA GLU A 99 13.81 17.15 2.03
C GLU A 99 13.06 16.04 2.79
N LYS A 100 12.86 14.88 2.16
CA LYS A 100 12.29 13.69 2.81
C LYS A 100 13.08 13.35 4.07
N ARG A 101 14.40 13.21 3.99
CA ARG A 101 15.28 12.88 5.13
C ARG A 101 15.18 13.92 6.24
N ARG A 102 15.10 15.22 5.90
CA ARG A 102 14.88 16.30 6.86
C ARG A 102 13.56 16.14 7.60
N VAL A 103 12.46 15.91 6.87
CA VAL A 103 11.11 15.75 7.44
C VAL A 103 11.03 14.50 8.32
N THR A 104 11.54 13.36 7.85
CA THR A 104 11.49 12.12 8.63
C THR A 104 12.35 12.20 9.88
N SER A 105 13.56 12.77 9.80
CA SER A 105 14.43 12.97 10.96
C SER A 105 13.78 13.86 12.03
N MET A 106 13.29 15.04 11.62
CA MET A 106 12.60 15.97 12.51
C MET A 106 11.38 15.34 13.19
N LEU A 107 10.57 14.58 12.44
CA LEU A 107 9.37 13.96 12.99
C LEU A 107 9.68 12.75 13.86
N ARG A 108 10.70 11.97 13.51
CA ARG A 108 11.18 10.85 14.33
C ARG A 108 11.64 11.33 15.69
N ASP A 109 12.51 12.34 15.70
CA ASP A 109 13.02 12.99 16.91
C ASP A 109 11.87 13.52 17.79
N LYS A 110 10.94 14.26 17.18
CA LYS A 110 9.74 14.75 17.87
C LYS A 110 8.87 13.62 18.43
N ASN A 111 8.74 12.49 17.74
CA ASN A 111 7.95 11.35 18.24
C ASN A 111 8.64 10.64 19.39
N TYR A 112 9.97 10.54 19.37
CA TYR A 112 10.75 10.01 20.49
C TYR A 112 10.56 10.88 21.74
N HIS A 113 10.89 12.18 21.66
CA HIS A 113 10.81 13.12 22.78
C HIS A 113 9.39 13.30 23.32
N LYS A 114 8.37 13.17 22.46
CA LYS A 114 6.98 13.16 22.92
C LYS A 114 6.68 12.08 23.97
N LEU A 115 7.41 10.97 23.97
CA LEU A 115 7.27 9.91 24.97
C LEU A 115 8.42 9.89 25.97
N ALA A 116 9.66 9.95 25.51
CA ALA A 116 10.86 9.80 26.34
C ALA A 116 10.99 10.89 27.41
N ASP A 117 10.42 12.07 27.17
CA ASP A 117 10.49 13.20 28.11
C ASP A 117 9.34 13.18 29.15
N GLN A 118 8.50 12.13 29.18
CA GLN A 118 7.44 11.99 30.17
C GLN A 118 7.90 11.16 31.36
N ASP A 119 7.73 11.68 32.58
CA ASP A 119 8.16 11.03 33.83
C ASP A 119 7.67 9.59 34.02
N ASN A 120 6.49 9.26 33.51
CA ASN A 120 5.87 7.94 33.65
C ASN A 120 6.15 6.99 32.48
N ILE A 121 6.99 7.39 31.50
CA ILE A 121 7.30 6.56 30.33
C ILE A 121 8.79 6.23 30.30
N THR A 122 9.11 4.95 30.14
CA THR A 122 10.45 4.48 29.79
C THR A 122 10.44 3.94 28.37
N VAL A 123 11.22 4.56 27.47
CA VAL A 123 11.43 4.06 26.12
C VAL A 123 12.69 3.19 26.11
N ILE A 124 12.58 1.97 25.57
CA ILE A 124 13.69 1.02 25.47
C ILE A 124 13.90 0.68 24.00
N THR A 125 15.11 0.93 23.48
CA THR A 125 15.51 0.48 22.15
C THR A 125 15.95 -0.98 22.22
N GLY A 126 15.16 -1.87 21.63
CA GLY A 126 15.49 -3.28 21.57
C GLY A 126 14.33 -4.13 21.08
N ARG A 127 14.65 -5.34 20.63
CA ARG A 127 13.64 -6.28 20.14
C ARG A 127 13.01 -7.01 21.32
N ALA A 128 11.71 -6.81 21.50
CA ALA A 128 10.92 -7.49 22.51
C ALA A 128 10.50 -8.90 22.05
N HIS A 129 10.52 -9.87 22.96
CA HIS A 129 9.88 -11.16 22.79
C HIS A 129 9.25 -11.63 24.10
N PHE A 130 8.12 -12.32 24.03
CA PHE A 130 7.44 -12.86 25.20
C PHE A 130 8.24 -14.02 25.78
N THR A 131 8.31 -14.04 27.11
CA THR A 131 8.85 -15.17 27.90
C THR A 131 7.77 -15.81 28.78
N GLY A 132 6.57 -15.24 28.78
CA GLY A 132 5.39 -15.67 29.54
C GLY A 132 4.20 -14.73 29.31
N PRO A 133 3.04 -14.98 29.94
CA PRO A 133 1.82 -14.18 29.74
C PRO A 133 1.95 -12.70 30.13
N HIS A 134 2.79 -12.38 31.11
CA HIS A 134 3.01 -11.01 31.61
C HIS A 134 4.49 -10.63 31.63
N SER A 135 5.36 -11.44 31.00
CA SER A 135 6.80 -11.26 31.01
C SER A 135 7.35 -11.20 29.58
N VAL A 136 8.19 -10.21 29.34
CA VAL A 136 8.83 -9.94 28.06
C VAL A 136 10.30 -9.67 28.31
N GLU A 137 11.17 -10.16 27.45
CA GLU A 137 12.57 -9.75 27.41
C GLU A 137 12.79 -8.82 26.21
N ILE A 138 13.47 -7.71 26.44
CA ILE A 138 13.85 -6.75 25.39
C ILE A 138 15.36 -6.89 25.17
N ALA A 139 15.75 -7.41 24.01
CA ALA A 139 17.15 -7.51 23.61
C ALA A 139 17.67 -6.13 23.17
N THR A 140 18.50 -5.50 24.00
CA THR A 140 19.14 -4.21 23.73
C THR A 140 20.60 -4.39 23.36
N ALA A 141 21.25 -3.32 22.88
CA ALA A 141 22.69 -3.32 22.62
C ALA A 141 23.54 -3.51 23.89
N GLU A 142 23.02 -3.15 25.06
CA GLU A 142 23.70 -3.25 26.36
C GLU A 142 23.42 -4.57 27.08
N GLY A 143 22.56 -5.43 26.49
CA GLY A 143 22.13 -6.69 27.06
C GLY A 143 20.60 -6.79 27.19
N PRO A 144 20.08 -7.97 27.53
CA PRO A 144 18.65 -8.17 27.71
C PRO A 144 18.11 -7.42 28.93
N VAL A 145 16.91 -6.87 28.80
CA VAL A 145 16.15 -6.24 29.90
C VAL A 145 14.86 -7.04 30.09
N ALA A 146 14.66 -7.57 31.29
CA ALA A 146 13.43 -8.27 31.64
C ALA A 146 12.35 -7.27 32.05
N VAL A 147 11.14 -7.39 31.49
CA VAL A 147 10.00 -6.53 31.80
C VAL A 147 8.82 -7.39 32.20
N THR A 148 8.25 -7.10 33.37
CA THR A 148 6.96 -7.63 33.81
C THR A 148 5.91 -6.52 33.75
N ALA A 149 4.78 -6.77 33.09
CA ALA A 149 3.74 -5.77 32.88
C ALA A 149 2.34 -6.32 33.19
N SER A 150 1.52 -5.50 33.86
CA SER A 150 0.13 -5.88 34.14
C SER A 150 -0.73 -5.95 32.88
N LYS A 151 -0.43 -5.12 31.87
CA LYS A 151 -1.12 -5.07 30.57
C LYS A 151 -0.12 -4.93 29.44
N ILE A 152 -0.32 -5.64 28.34
CA ILE A 152 0.60 -5.63 27.19
C ILE A 152 -0.15 -5.29 25.91
N PHE A 153 0.45 -4.44 25.08
CA PHE A 153 -0.17 -3.94 23.85
C PHE A 153 0.77 -4.13 22.67
N ILE A 154 0.41 -5.03 21.76
CA ILE A 154 1.18 -5.35 20.56
C ILE A 154 0.80 -4.36 19.45
N ASN A 155 1.75 -3.52 19.04
CA ASN A 155 1.59 -2.57 17.92
C ASN A 155 2.81 -2.57 17.00
N THR A 156 3.30 -3.76 16.67
CA THR A 156 4.50 -4.01 15.85
C THR A 156 4.30 -3.76 14.35
N GLY A 157 3.06 -3.51 13.92
CA GLY A 157 2.73 -3.15 12.54
C GLY A 157 2.83 -4.32 11.56
N ALA A 158 3.27 -4.01 10.34
CA ALA A 158 3.43 -4.96 9.24
C ALA A 158 4.68 -4.67 8.41
N THR A 159 5.21 -5.71 7.77
CA THR A 159 6.35 -5.67 6.86
C THR A 159 5.90 -5.94 5.41
N PRO A 160 6.70 -5.57 4.40
CA PRO A 160 6.41 -5.91 3.01
C PRO A 160 6.32 -7.44 2.81
N ARG A 161 5.33 -7.89 2.04
CA ARG A 161 5.26 -9.28 1.57
C ARG A 161 6.25 -9.44 0.43
N ILE A 162 7.18 -10.38 0.56
CA ILE A 162 8.11 -10.74 -0.51
C ILE A 162 7.67 -12.09 -1.09
N PRO A 163 7.36 -12.18 -2.39
CA PRO A 163 7.01 -13.45 -3.02
C PRO A 163 8.25 -14.34 -3.13
N ASP A 164 8.05 -15.66 -3.15
CA ASP A 164 9.12 -16.63 -3.37
C ASP A 164 9.50 -16.65 -4.86
N ILE A 165 10.48 -15.81 -5.20
CA ILE A 165 11.03 -15.68 -6.56
C ILE A 165 12.55 -15.87 -6.47
N PRO A 166 13.14 -16.83 -7.21
CA PRO A 166 14.58 -17.01 -7.25
C PRO A 166 15.35 -15.70 -7.48
N GLY A 167 16.28 -15.40 -6.59
CA GLY A 167 17.15 -14.21 -6.64
C GLY A 167 16.58 -12.91 -6.08
N ILE A 168 15.31 -12.88 -5.62
CA ILE A 168 14.67 -11.66 -5.10
C ILE A 168 15.34 -11.10 -3.84
N HIS A 169 15.93 -11.96 -3.00
CA HIS A 169 16.60 -11.56 -1.76
C HIS A 169 18.09 -11.29 -1.92
N THR A 170 18.70 -11.83 -2.98
CA THR A 170 20.17 -11.86 -3.13
C THR A 170 20.68 -10.95 -4.24
N THR A 171 19.81 -10.49 -5.15
CA THR A 171 20.18 -9.61 -6.25
C THR A 171 20.19 -8.15 -5.78
N PRO A 172 21.33 -7.43 -5.87
CA PRO A 172 21.36 -5.98 -5.65
C PRO A 172 20.41 -5.25 -6.60
N GLY A 173 19.89 -4.09 -6.19
CA GLY A 173 18.92 -3.34 -6.99
C GLY A 173 17.47 -3.81 -6.85
N VAL A 174 17.19 -4.82 -6.01
CA VAL A 174 15.83 -5.23 -5.63
C VAL A 174 15.46 -4.60 -4.29
N TYR A 175 14.38 -3.82 -4.29
CA TYR A 175 13.97 -3.01 -3.15
C TYR A 175 12.53 -3.32 -2.73
N THR A 176 12.28 -3.10 -1.44
CA THR A 176 10.93 -2.83 -0.93
C THR A 176 10.64 -1.34 -0.97
N SER A 177 9.43 -0.93 -0.60
CA SER A 177 9.10 0.50 -0.48
C SER A 177 10.09 1.27 0.39
N THR A 178 10.62 0.66 1.45
CA THR A 178 11.59 1.28 2.36
C THR A 178 12.88 1.66 1.64
N GLY A 179 13.53 0.71 0.97
CA GLY A 179 14.82 0.94 0.34
C GLY A 179 14.70 1.85 -0.87
N LEU A 180 13.63 1.72 -1.66
CA LEU A 180 13.47 2.50 -2.88
C LEU A 180 13.27 4.01 -2.62
N MET A 181 12.66 4.39 -1.50
CA MET A 181 12.51 5.81 -1.09
C MET A 181 13.78 6.40 -0.45
N ASP A 182 14.86 5.63 -0.35
CA ASP A 182 16.10 6.08 0.27
C ASP A 182 17.31 5.89 -0.65
N LEU A 183 17.07 5.67 -1.95
CA LEU A 183 18.11 5.76 -2.96
C LEU A 183 18.72 7.16 -2.99
N ASP A 184 20.04 7.23 -3.13
CA ASP A 184 20.75 8.48 -3.38
C ASP A 184 20.65 8.87 -4.86
N ASP A 185 20.80 7.89 -5.75
CA ASP A 185 20.72 8.08 -7.20
C ASP A 185 19.35 7.70 -7.76
N MET A 186 18.83 8.53 -8.68
CA MET A 186 17.55 8.25 -9.33
C MET A 186 17.69 7.10 -10.33
N PRO A 187 16.85 6.03 -10.25
CA PRO A 187 16.84 5.00 -11.27
C PRO A 187 16.26 5.56 -12.58
N GLN A 188 16.93 5.32 -13.70
CA GLN A 188 16.42 5.73 -15.02
C GLN A 188 15.32 4.77 -15.50
N ARG A 189 15.40 3.50 -15.08
CA ARG A 189 14.40 2.45 -15.32
C ARG A 189 14.00 1.77 -14.02
N LEU A 190 12.70 1.62 -13.81
CA LEU A 190 12.12 0.95 -12.65
C LEU A 190 11.09 -0.09 -13.08
N VAL A 191 11.25 -1.32 -12.60
CA VAL A 191 10.22 -2.36 -12.71
C VAL A 191 9.53 -2.53 -11.36
N ILE A 192 8.20 -2.52 -11.33
CA ILE A 192 7.40 -2.71 -10.13
C ILE A 192 6.65 -4.03 -10.21
N ILE A 193 6.83 -4.91 -9.24
CA ILE A 193 6.10 -6.18 -9.12
C ILE A 193 4.88 -5.96 -8.23
N GLY A 194 3.70 -5.94 -8.85
CA GLY A 194 2.40 -5.76 -8.21
C GLY A 194 1.77 -4.38 -8.48
N SER A 195 0.54 -4.38 -8.98
CA SER A 195 -0.22 -3.15 -9.29
C SER A 195 -1.20 -2.73 -8.17
N GLY A 196 -0.93 -3.11 -6.92
CA GLY A 196 -1.66 -2.59 -5.77
C GLY A 196 -1.36 -1.10 -5.53
N PHE A 197 -2.17 -0.43 -4.70
CA PHE A 197 -2.07 1.03 -4.49
C PHE A 197 -0.68 1.53 -4.08
N ILE A 198 0.09 0.77 -3.29
CA ILE A 198 1.49 1.12 -2.98
C ILE A 198 2.33 1.15 -4.26
N GLY A 199 2.25 0.11 -5.09
CA GLY A 199 2.96 0.06 -6.36
C GLY A 199 2.56 1.20 -7.30
N LEU A 200 1.28 1.58 -7.32
CA LEU A 200 0.78 2.67 -8.17
C LEU A 200 1.20 4.06 -7.68
N GLU A 201 1.25 4.31 -6.36
CA GLU A 201 1.82 5.56 -5.82
C GLU A 201 3.29 5.71 -6.25
N PHE A 202 4.07 4.64 -6.15
CA PHE A 202 5.47 4.64 -6.59
C PHE A 202 5.60 4.78 -8.12
N ALA A 203 4.72 4.12 -8.89
CA ALA A 203 4.71 4.25 -10.34
C ALA A 203 4.47 5.70 -10.77
N SER A 204 3.44 6.34 -10.22
CA SER A 204 3.14 7.75 -10.49
C SER A 204 4.28 8.67 -10.04
N MET A 205 4.84 8.45 -8.85
CA MET A 205 5.90 9.28 -8.27
C MET A 205 7.18 9.24 -9.11
N PHE A 206 7.67 8.04 -9.46
CA PHE A 206 8.89 7.89 -10.25
C PHE A 206 8.68 8.32 -11.71
N ALA A 207 7.50 8.11 -12.28
CA ALA A 207 7.16 8.67 -13.59
C ALA A 207 7.21 10.21 -13.60
N ASP A 208 6.70 10.87 -12.54
CA ASP A 208 6.77 12.33 -12.43
C ASP A 208 8.22 12.85 -12.26
N PHE A 209 9.12 12.07 -11.64
CA PHE A 209 10.57 12.36 -11.66
C PHE A 209 11.24 12.10 -13.02
N GLY A 210 10.57 11.41 -13.95
CA GLY A 210 11.09 11.12 -15.29
C GLY A 210 11.73 9.73 -15.45
N THR A 211 11.57 8.83 -14.48
CA THR A 211 11.97 7.41 -14.57
C THR A 211 11.04 6.66 -15.54
N ALA A 212 11.60 5.79 -16.38
CA ALA A 212 10.82 4.86 -17.19
C ALA A 212 10.29 3.71 -16.32
N VAL A 213 8.98 3.72 -16.04
CA VAL A 213 8.35 2.74 -15.14
C VAL A 213 7.60 1.65 -15.92
N THR A 214 7.82 0.40 -15.55
CA THR A 214 7.02 -0.76 -15.99
C THR A 214 6.43 -1.49 -14.78
N VAL A 215 5.10 -1.66 -14.74
CA VAL A 215 4.39 -2.39 -13.68
C VAL A 215 4.00 -3.77 -14.17
N LEU A 216 4.46 -4.80 -13.47
CA LEU A 216 4.11 -6.20 -13.72
C LEU A 216 2.92 -6.59 -12.84
N GLN A 217 1.86 -7.06 -13.47
CA GLN A 217 0.65 -7.54 -12.81
C GLN A 217 0.42 -9.01 -13.13
N HIS A 218 0.29 -9.81 -12.08
CA HIS A 218 0.12 -11.27 -12.17
C HIS A 218 -1.14 -11.68 -12.96
N ASN A 219 -2.24 -10.96 -12.78
CA ASN A 219 -3.54 -11.26 -13.37
C ASN A 219 -3.86 -10.36 -14.57
N ALA A 220 -4.91 -10.71 -15.32
CA ALA A 220 -5.43 -9.85 -16.39
C ALA A 220 -6.14 -8.59 -15.86
N GLU A 221 -6.76 -8.69 -14.68
CA GLU A 221 -7.60 -7.62 -14.13
C GLU A 221 -6.76 -6.58 -13.35
N PHE A 222 -6.97 -5.30 -13.67
CA PHE A 222 -6.38 -4.16 -12.99
C PHE A 222 -7.31 -3.66 -11.87
N LEU A 223 -6.78 -3.53 -10.65
CA LEU A 223 -7.54 -3.10 -9.47
C LEU A 223 -8.89 -3.84 -9.33
N PRO A 224 -8.90 -5.18 -9.19
CA PRO A 224 -10.12 -6.01 -9.18
C PRO A 224 -11.04 -5.76 -7.97
N ARG A 225 -10.75 -4.78 -7.12
CA ARG A 225 -11.61 -4.34 -6.01
C ARG A 225 -12.37 -3.06 -6.32
N GLU A 226 -12.00 -2.35 -7.38
CA GLU A 226 -12.64 -1.13 -7.83
C GLU A 226 -13.64 -1.41 -8.96
N ASP A 227 -14.51 -0.44 -9.24
CA ASP A 227 -15.37 -0.52 -10.42
C ASP A 227 -14.55 -0.38 -11.70
N ALA A 228 -14.97 -1.07 -12.77
CA ALA A 228 -14.20 -1.14 -14.02
C ALA A 228 -13.95 0.24 -14.66
N ASP A 229 -14.92 1.16 -14.57
CA ASP A 229 -14.79 2.53 -15.09
C ASP A 229 -13.78 3.35 -14.29
N VAL A 230 -13.78 3.21 -12.96
CA VAL A 230 -12.80 3.84 -12.06
C VAL A 230 -11.39 3.27 -12.31
N ALA A 231 -11.26 1.95 -12.37
CA ALA A 231 -9.98 1.29 -12.62
C ALA A 231 -9.39 1.67 -13.99
N ALA A 232 -10.23 1.74 -15.03
CA ALA A 232 -9.84 2.19 -16.36
C ALA A 232 -9.35 3.64 -16.36
N ALA A 233 -10.04 4.54 -15.64
CA ALA A 233 -9.63 5.94 -15.54
C ALA A 233 -8.30 6.12 -14.82
N ILE A 234 -8.07 5.39 -13.72
CA ILE A 234 -6.77 5.36 -13.01
C ILE A 234 -5.67 4.86 -13.94
N ARG A 235 -5.91 3.77 -14.66
CA ARG A 235 -4.94 3.19 -15.59
C ARG A 235 -4.58 4.17 -16.71
N ALA A 236 -5.59 4.75 -17.36
CA ALA A 236 -5.39 5.70 -18.46
C ALA A 236 -4.57 6.91 -18.01
N GLN A 237 -4.76 7.37 -16.78
CA GLN A 237 -3.96 8.45 -16.22
C GLN A 237 -2.48 8.05 -16.07
N LEU A 238 -2.20 6.89 -15.48
CA LEU A 238 -0.83 6.40 -15.29
C LEU A 238 -0.14 6.15 -16.64
N GLU A 239 -0.87 5.62 -17.62
CA GLU A 239 -0.36 5.44 -18.99
C GLU A 239 -0.09 6.78 -19.68
N ALA A 240 -0.92 7.80 -19.45
CA ALA A 240 -0.66 9.17 -19.94
C ALA A 240 0.57 9.82 -19.26
N GLN A 241 0.95 9.38 -18.06
CA GLN A 241 2.23 9.73 -17.42
C GLN A 241 3.42 8.91 -17.95
N GLY A 242 3.19 7.95 -18.84
CA GLY A 242 4.23 7.10 -19.43
C GLY A 242 4.50 5.79 -18.69
N VAL A 243 3.68 5.43 -17.68
CA VAL A 243 3.78 4.14 -17.00
C VAL A 243 3.32 3.03 -17.94
N LYS A 244 4.15 1.99 -18.12
CA LYS A 244 3.80 0.80 -18.90
C LYS A 244 3.23 -0.28 -17.98
N PHE A 245 2.18 -0.96 -18.41
CA PHE A 245 1.63 -2.12 -17.69
C PHE A 245 1.85 -3.41 -18.49
N LEU A 246 2.26 -4.46 -17.79
CA LEU A 246 2.31 -5.82 -18.32
C LEU A 246 1.43 -6.73 -17.46
N PHE A 247 0.31 -7.15 -18.05
CA PHE A 247 -0.67 -8.04 -17.40
C PHE A 247 -0.34 -9.51 -17.66
N ASN A 248 -0.94 -10.39 -16.86
CA ASN A 248 -0.68 -11.83 -16.91
C ASN A 248 0.82 -12.17 -16.80
N ALA A 249 1.57 -11.33 -16.09
CA ALA A 249 3.02 -11.34 -16.04
C ALA A 249 3.52 -11.99 -14.75
N ASP A 250 4.16 -13.15 -14.91
CA ASP A 250 4.80 -13.91 -13.86
C ASP A 250 6.32 -13.69 -13.89
N THR A 251 6.86 -13.00 -12.89
CA THR A 251 8.30 -12.95 -12.69
C THR A 251 8.79 -14.31 -12.18
N LYS A 252 9.56 -15.03 -13.01
CA LYS A 252 10.06 -16.38 -12.71
C LYS A 252 11.41 -16.39 -12.01
N ALA A 253 12.26 -15.39 -12.28
CA ALA A 253 13.57 -15.25 -11.64
C ALA A 253 14.09 -13.81 -11.77
N ILE A 254 14.95 -13.42 -10.83
CA ILE A 254 15.66 -12.14 -10.82
C ILE A 254 17.16 -12.44 -10.70
N ALA A 255 17.99 -11.73 -11.47
CA ALA A 255 19.43 -11.88 -11.45
C ALA A 255 20.13 -10.53 -11.74
N PRO A 256 21.40 -10.37 -11.37
CA PRO A 256 22.19 -9.22 -11.84
C PRO A 256 22.24 -9.16 -13.36
N ALA A 257 22.16 -7.96 -13.91
CA ALA A 257 22.40 -7.68 -15.32
C ALA A 257 23.89 -7.37 -15.56
N ALA A 258 24.36 -7.55 -16.80
CA ALA A 258 25.76 -7.34 -17.15
C ALA A 258 26.18 -5.86 -17.10
N ASP A 259 25.22 -4.94 -17.20
CA ASP A 259 25.40 -3.48 -17.12
C ASP A 259 25.36 -2.95 -15.67
N GLY A 260 25.33 -3.84 -14.67
CA GLY A 260 25.22 -3.48 -13.26
C GLY A 260 23.78 -3.26 -12.77
N GLY A 261 22.79 -3.37 -13.65
CA GLY A 261 21.37 -3.32 -13.28
C GLY A 261 20.80 -4.68 -12.83
N VAL A 262 19.47 -4.80 -12.93
CA VAL A 262 18.70 -5.99 -12.59
C VAL A 262 18.04 -6.56 -13.84
N ARG A 263 18.14 -7.88 -14.03
CA ARG A 263 17.46 -8.64 -15.08
C ARG A 263 16.35 -9.50 -14.49
N LEU A 264 15.14 -9.37 -15.02
CA LEU A 264 13.98 -10.17 -14.64
C LEU A 264 13.62 -11.11 -15.79
N SER A 265 13.47 -12.40 -15.49
CA SER A 265 12.84 -13.37 -16.38
C SER A 265 11.33 -13.34 -16.13
N VAL A 266 10.56 -12.98 -17.15
CA VAL A 266 9.10 -12.80 -17.05
C VAL A 266 8.41 -13.71 -18.05
N ALA A 267 7.35 -14.38 -17.59
CA ALA A 267 6.49 -15.17 -18.44
C ALA A 267 5.10 -14.52 -18.52
N VAL A 268 4.57 -14.38 -19.73
CA VAL A 268 3.26 -13.76 -19.99
C VAL A 268 2.32 -14.79 -20.57
N LYS A 269 1.22 -15.05 -19.86
CA LYS A 269 0.19 -15.99 -20.31
C LYS A 269 -0.65 -15.35 -21.43
N GLY A 270 -0.93 -16.11 -22.48
CA GLY A 270 -1.82 -15.68 -23.58
C GLY A 270 -1.14 -14.84 -24.67
N MET A 271 0.19 -14.73 -24.65
CA MET A 271 0.96 -14.07 -25.69
C MET A 271 1.73 -15.12 -26.51
N THR A 272 1.55 -15.13 -27.83
CA THR A 272 2.37 -15.95 -28.74
C THR A 272 3.68 -15.23 -29.06
N ARG A 273 4.80 -15.97 -29.10
CA ARG A 273 6.15 -15.47 -29.37
C ARG A 273 6.21 -14.60 -30.64
N GLY A 274 6.13 -13.29 -30.48
CA GLY A 274 6.53 -12.29 -31.48
C GLY A 274 7.86 -11.71 -31.05
N ALA A 275 8.94 -12.12 -31.72
CA ALA A 275 10.31 -11.61 -31.56
C ALA A 275 10.77 -11.29 -30.11
N SER A 276 10.65 -12.23 -29.16
CA SER A 276 11.33 -12.11 -27.85
C SER A 276 12.67 -12.86 -27.86
N GLN A 277 13.74 -12.17 -27.48
CA GLN A 277 15.04 -12.80 -27.23
C GLN A 277 14.89 -13.89 -26.17
N ALA A 278 15.43 -15.08 -26.47
CA ALA A 278 15.49 -16.18 -25.53
C ALA A 278 16.38 -15.80 -24.34
N CYS A 279 15.90 -16.11 -23.13
CA CYS A 279 16.68 -15.96 -21.91
C CYS A 279 17.66 -17.15 -21.79
N ASP A 280 18.74 -17.20 -22.57
CA ASP A 280 19.91 -18.10 -22.42
C ASP A 280 21.12 -17.36 -23.01
N SER A 281 22.34 -17.26 -22.48
CA SER A 281 23.10 -17.86 -21.37
C SER A 281 24.28 -16.89 -21.06
N THR A 282 25.09 -17.15 -20.03
CA THR A 282 26.28 -16.39 -19.57
C THR A 282 27.24 -15.98 -20.73
N PRO A 283 28.03 -14.89 -20.61
CA PRO A 283 28.22 -13.91 -21.67
C PRO A 283 29.31 -14.27 -22.69
N ALA A 284 29.06 -13.93 -23.96
CA ALA A 284 30.10 -13.59 -24.91
C ALA A 284 29.56 -12.51 -25.87
N GLY A 285 30.23 -11.36 -25.91
CA GLY A 285 30.09 -10.39 -26.99
C GLY A 285 29.33 -9.12 -26.62
N THR A 286 30.07 -8.02 -26.57
CA THR A 286 29.59 -6.64 -26.54
C THR A 286 28.62 -6.36 -27.69
N GLY A 287 27.38 -6.02 -27.36
CA GLY A 287 26.39 -5.53 -28.32
C GLY A 287 25.20 -4.89 -27.61
N ASN A 288 25.16 -3.56 -27.59
CA ASN A 288 23.98 -2.79 -27.19
C ASN A 288 22.83 -3.11 -28.16
N ALA A 289 21.81 -3.82 -27.68
CA ALA A 289 20.55 -3.97 -28.39
C ALA A 289 19.41 -3.51 -27.48
N HIS A 290 18.94 -2.29 -27.74
CA HIS A 290 17.74 -1.71 -27.18
C HIS A 290 16.51 -2.41 -27.78
N THR A 291 15.52 -2.74 -26.94
CA THR A 291 14.19 -3.14 -27.43
C THR A 291 13.13 -2.28 -26.75
N ASP A 292 12.57 -1.35 -27.52
CA ASP A 292 11.28 -0.75 -27.25
C ASP A 292 10.18 -1.76 -27.58
N ILE A 293 9.40 -2.16 -26.57
CA ILE A 293 8.13 -2.84 -26.81
C ILE A 293 7.09 -1.73 -27.00
N THR A 294 6.83 -1.37 -28.25
CA THR A 294 5.60 -0.69 -28.68
C THR A 294 4.75 -1.73 -29.43
N GLY A 295 3.51 -1.95 -28.99
CA GLY A 295 2.58 -2.81 -29.72
C GLY A 295 1.63 -3.63 -28.84
N ALA A 296 0.54 -3.00 -28.41
CA ALA A 296 -0.78 -3.63 -28.23
C ALA A 296 -1.79 -2.52 -27.90
N THR A 297 -2.10 -1.67 -28.88
CA THR A 297 -3.31 -0.84 -28.86
C THR A 297 -4.45 -1.66 -29.44
N ASP A 298 -5.57 -1.67 -28.73
CA ASP A 298 -6.82 -2.33 -29.14
C ASP A 298 -7.22 -1.91 -30.55
N ALA A 299 -7.29 -2.87 -31.46
CA ALA A 299 -7.76 -2.67 -32.82
C ALA A 299 -9.29 -2.63 -32.84
N THR A 300 -9.88 -1.45 -32.66
CA THR A 300 -11.21 -1.14 -33.22
C THR A 300 -11.23 0.30 -33.74
N GLY A 301 -11.11 0.47 -35.06
CA GLY A 301 -11.28 1.77 -35.69
C GLY A 301 -10.70 1.83 -37.11
N ALA A 302 -11.55 1.61 -38.10
CA ALA A 302 -11.34 2.15 -39.44
C ALA A 302 -12.68 2.69 -39.96
N THR A 303 -12.69 3.99 -40.20
CA THR A 303 -13.66 4.75 -40.98
C THR A 303 -13.55 4.39 -42.46
N ASP A 304 -14.66 4.23 -43.19
CA ASP A 304 -14.87 5.05 -44.38
C ASP A 304 -16.34 5.09 -44.87
N THR A 305 -16.56 6.03 -45.78
CA THR A 305 -17.76 6.76 -46.16
C THR A 305 -18.69 6.07 -47.17
N THR A 306 -19.97 6.49 -47.09
CA THR A 306 -21.15 6.37 -47.99
C THR A 306 -21.00 5.79 -49.41
N THR A 307 -21.84 4.80 -49.76
CA THR A 307 -22.84 4.92 -50.85
C THR A 307 -23.91 3.82 -50.82
N THR A 308 -25.13 4.23 -51.18
CA THR A 308 -26.42 3.52 -51.24
C THR A 308 -26.47 2.28 -52.14
N THR A 309 -27.13 1.20 -51.68
CA THR A 309 -28.30 0.53 -52.32
C THR A 309 -28.72 -0.73 -51.54
N SER A 310 -30.03 -0.93 -51.38
CA SER A 310 -30.73 -2.17 -50.99
C SER A 310 -31.54 -2.63 -52.23
N PRO A 311 -32.03 -3.89 -52.38
CA PRO A 311 -32.49 -4.77 -51.30
C PRO A 311 -32.31 -6.31 -51.51
N THR A 312 -32.91 -7.06 -50.56
CA THR A 312 -33.36 -8.48 -50.60
C THR A 312 -32.34 -9.61 -50.54
N SER A 313 -32.27 -10.33 -49.41
CA SER A 313 -32.86 -11.69 -49.20
C SER A 313 -32.17 -12.41 -48.04
N ASN A 314 -32.96 -12.96 -47.11
CA ASN A 314 -32.52 -13.92 -46.09
C ASN A 314 -32.11 -15.25 -46.75
N PRO A 315 -31.08 -15.96 -46.23
CA PRO A 315 -31.42 -17.15 -45.46
C PRO A 315 -30.53 -17.42 -44.24
N THR A 316 -31.13 -18.17 -43.33
CA THR A 316 -30.54 -18.92 -42.20
C THR A 316 -29.27 -19.66 -42.56
N ASP A 317 -28.23 -19.60 -41.71
CA ASP A 317 -27.44 -20.80 -41.40
C ASP A 317 -26.58 -20.68 -40.13
N HIS A 318 -26.42 -21.84 -39.50
CA HIS A 318 -25.80 -22.12 -38.21
C HIS A 318 -24.34 -21.62 -38.09
N ALA A 319 -24.03 -20.91 -37.01
CA ALA A 319 -22.65 -20.67 -36.60
C ALA A 319 -22.00 -22.00 -36.16
N THR A 320 -21.16 -22.55 -37.02
CA THR A 320 -20.28 -23.67 -36.73
C THR A 320 -19.21 -23.24 -35.73
N MET A 321 -19.20 -23.92 -34.58
CA MET A 321 -18.12 -23.91 -33.59
C MET A 321 -16.80 -24.24 -34.28
N SER A 322 -15.80 -23.35 -34.22
CA SER A 322 -14.45 -23.68 -34.69
C SER A 322 -13.85 -24.73 -33.75
N HIS A 323 -13.59 -25.90 -34.31
CA HIS A 323 -12.97 -27.04 -33.63
C HIS A 323 -11.65 -26.66 -32.93
N VAL A 324 -11.59 -26.92 -31.63
CA VAL A 324 -10.33 -27.03 -30.88
C VAL A 324 -9.57 -28.25 -31.43
N GLN A 325 -8.40 -28.04 -32.02
CA GLN A 325 -7.56 -29.12 -32.51
C GLN A 325 -6.92 -29.84 -31.31
N THR A 326 -7.45 -31.01 -30.96
CA THR A 326 -6.79 -31.96 -30.05
C THR A 326 -5.71 -32.72 -30.83
N LYS A 327 -4.45 -32.63 -30.41
CA LYS A 327 -3.40 -33.56 -30.86
C LYS A 327 -3.64 -34.93 -30.21
N PRO A 328 -3.62 -36.05 -30.96
CA PRO A 328 -3.61 -37.37 -30.34
C PRO A 328 -2.24 -37.60 -29.66
N SER A 329 -2.25 -38.11 -28.43
CA SER A 329 -1.11 -38.80 -27.80
C SER A 329 -1.48 -40.28 -27.60
N ASP A 330 -0.49 -41.17 -27.69
CA ASP A 330 -0.64 -42.64 -27.68
C ASP A 330 -1.31 -43.26 -26.43
N ASP A 331 -1.73 -42.43 -25.45
CA ASP A 331 -2.22 -42.90 -24.15
C ASP A 331 -3.68 -42.50 -23.82
N GLY A 332 -4.47 -42.02 -24.79
CA GLY A 332 -5.94 -41.90 -24.64
C GLY A 332 -6.48 -40.83 -23.66
N GLU A 333 -5.63 -40.04 -23.01
CA GLU A 333 -6.03 -38.94 -22.13
C GLU A 333 -6.06 -37.59 -22.88
N PRO A 334 -7.19 -36.84 -22.90
CA PRO A 334 -7.26 -35.52 -23.52
C PRO A 334 -6.46 -34.50 -22.70
N ARG A 335 -5.26 -34.14 -23.17
CA ARG A 335 -4.52 -32.98 -22.65
C ARG A 335 -5.05 -31.70 -23.30
N PHE A 336 -5.68 -30.84 -22.50
CA PHE A 336 -5.89 -29.44 -22.89
C PHE A 336 -4.52 -28.81 -23.16
N ALA A 337 -4.32 -28.24 -24.35
CA ALA A 337 -3.10 -27.51 -24.64
C ALA A 337 -2.98 -26.36 -23.63
N GLU A 338 -1.87 -26.30 -22.89
CA GLU A 338 -1.59 -25.15 -22.04
C GLU A 338 -1.59 -23.87 -22.91
N PRO A 339 -2.15 -22.75 -22.41
CA PRO A 339 -2.08 -21.49 -23.14
C PRO A 339 -0.64 -21.16 -23.50
N ALA A 340 -0.40 -20.68 -24.72
CA ALA A 340 0.94 -20.25 -25.12
C ALA A 340 1.50 -19.24 -24.10
N GLU A 341 2.65 -19.56 -23.51
CA GLU A 341 3.38 -18.72 -22.55
C GLU A 341 4.59 -18.12 -23.29
N ALA A 342 4.59 -16.81 -23.51
CA ALA A 342 5.78 -16.12 -24.01
C ALA A 342 6.71 -15.80 -22.83
N ARG A 343 7.99 -16.13 -22.96
CA ARG A 343 9.03 -15.74 -22.00
C ARG A 343 9.94 -14.68 -22.61
N PHE A 344 10.27 -13.69 -21.81
CA PHE A 344 11.24 -12.65 -22.17
C PHE A 344 11.96 -12.13 -20.94
N CYS A 345 13.01 -11.36 -21.19
CA CYS A 345 13.84 -10.76 -20.17
C CYS A 345 13.64 -9.23 -20.17
N LEU A 346 13.45 -8.65 -18.99
CA LEU A 346 13.46 -7.20 -18.77
C LEU A 346 14.76 -6.81 -18.06
N THR A 347 15.43 -5.75 -18.51
CA THR A 347 16.56 -5.16 -17.78
C THR A 347 16.14 -3.79 -17.26
N THR A 348 16.52 -3.48 -16.03
CA THR A 348 16.14 -2.26 -15.30
C THR A 348 17.23 -1.86 -14.32
N ASP A 349 17.20 -0.65 -13.78
CA ASP A 349 18.22 -0.20 -12.81
C ASP A 349 17.79 -0.58 -11.39
N ALA A 350 16.48 -0.52 -11.12
CA ALA A 350 15.88 -0.93 -9.85
C ALA A 350 14.61 -1.75 -10.06
N VAL A 351 14.30 -2.59 -9.06
CA VAL A 351 13.04 -3.32 -8.93
C VAL A 351 12.35 -2.97 -7.62
N LEU A 352 11.05 -2.65 -7.66
CA LEU A 352 10.20 -2.55 -6.48
C LEU A 352 9.38 -3.82 -6.30
N VAL A 353 9.41 -4.40 -5.12
CA VAL A 353 8.48 -5.47 -4.70
C VAL A 353 7.32 -4.84 -3.92
N ALA A 354 6.13 -4.80 -4.52
CA ALA A 354 4.93 -4.18 -3.96
C ALA A 354 3.70 -5.12 -3.95
N THR A 355 3.92 -6.39 -3.59
CA THR A 355 2.88 -7.44 -3.66
C THR A 355 1.96 -7.51 -2.44
N GLY A 356 2.23 -6.72 -1.41
CA GLY A 356 1.38 -6.61 -0.21
C GLY A 356 2.19 -6.43 1.06
N ARG A 357 1.53 -6.68 2.19
CA ARG A 357 2.10 -6.54 3.53
C ARG A 357 1.67 -7.72 4.40
N THR A 358 2.50 -8.05 5.39
CA THR A 358 2.29 -9.17 6.33
C THR A 358 2.45 -8.65 7.77
N PRO A 359 1.60 -9.06 8.72
CA PRO A 359 1.75 -8.74 10.14
C PRO A 359 3.15 -9.00 10.67
N ASN A 360 3.71 -8.06 11.45
CA ASN A 360 5.05 -8.16 11.99
C ASN A 360 5.04 -8.90 13.34
N VAL A 361 5.03 -10.22 13.30
CA VAL A 361 4.96 -11.10 14.48
C VAL A 361 6.21 -11.97 14.68
N GLU A 362 7.12 -11.95 13.72
CA GLU A 362 8.33 -12.78 13.73
C GLU A 362 9.25 -12.43 14.91
N GLY A 363 9.67 -13.47 15.65
CA GLY A 363 10.53 -13.32 16.82
C GLY A 363 9.86 -12.73 18.06
N LEU A 364 8.53 -12.52 18.06
CA LEU A 364 7.82 -12.08 19.27
C LEU A 364 7.57 -13.22 20.27
N HIS A 365 7.63 -14.48 19.83
CA HIS A 365 7.34 -15.68 20.65
C HIS A 365 5.95 -15.63 21.31
N LEU A 366 4.92 -15.28 20.53
CA LEU A 366 3.54 -15.07 20.99
C LEU A 366 2.96 -16.29 21.73
N GLU A 367 3.40 -17.49 21.37
CA GLU A 367 3.04 -18.75 22.00
C GLU A 367 3.40 -18.79 23.50
N ALA A 368 4.50 -18.14 23.91
CA ALA A 368 4.91 -18.07 25.31
C ALA A 368 3.89 -17.29 26.17
N ALA A 369 3.10 -16.41 25.56
CA ALA A 369 2.05 -15.64 26.21
C ALA A 369 0.64 -16.21 25.99
N GLY A 370 0.49 -17.29 25.22
CA GLY A 370 -0.83 -17.83 24.86
C GLY A 370 -1.59 -16.98 23.82
N VAL A 371 -0.87 -16.17 23.03
CA VAL A 371 -1.46 -15.35 21.97
C VAL A 371 -1.53 -16.13 20.67
N GLU A 372 -2.73 -16.37 20.16
CA GLU A 372 -2.96 -17.08 18.91
C GLU A 372 -2.83 -16.17 17.68
N LEU A 373 -2.38 -16.76 16.57
CA LEU A 373 -2.46 -16.16 15.26
C LEU A 373 -3.70 -16.68 14.50
N THR A 374 -4.21 -15.84 13.60
CA THR A 374 -5.16 -16.25 12.56
C THR A 374 -4.45 -17.08 11.49
N GLU A 375 -5.21 -17.77 10.63
CA GLU A 375 -4.68 -18.51 9.47
C GLU A 375 -3.83 -17.65 8.52
N ARG A 376 -4.06 -16.33 8.50
CA ARG A 376 -3.31 -15.36 7.69
C ARG A 376 -2.06 -14.82 8.38
N GLY A 377 -1.71 -15.34 9.55
CA GLY A 377 -0.53 -14.94 10.33
C GLY A 377 -0.68 -13.63 11.11
N ALA A 378 -1.89 -13.08 11.21
CA ALA A 378 -2.17 -11.90 12.03
C ALA A 378 -2.49 -12.28 13.47
N VAL A 379 -2.24 -11.40 14.45
CA VAL A 379 -2.65 -11.63 15.84
C VAL A 379 -4.18 -11.69 15.91
N LYS A 380 -4.71 -12.80 16.41
CA LYS A 380 -6.15 -13.02 16.53
C LYS A 380 -6.71 -12.13 17.64
N VAL A 381 -7.73 -11.34 17.30
CA VAL A 381 -8.40 -10.43 18.24
C VAL A 381 -9.91 -10.45 18.10
N ASP A 382 -10.61 -10.03 19.16
CA ASP A 382 -12.05 -9.76 19.13
C ASP A 382 -12.38 -8.31 18.72
N ASP A 383 -13.66 -7.93 18.78
CA ASP A 383 -14.14 -6.58 18.41
C ASP A 383 -13.62 -5.45 19.32
N LEU A 384 -13.03 -5.81 20.48
CA LEU A 384 -12.40 -4.92 21.44
C LEU A 384 -10.88 -4.96 21.35
N LEU A 385 -10.34 -5.62 20.31
CA LEU A 385 -8.91 -5.78 20.07
C LEU A 385 -8.18 -6.58 21.17
N ARG A 386 -8.92 -7.35 21.98
CA ARG A 386 -8.34 -8.28 22.95
C ARG A 386 -7.83 -9.50 22.23
N THR A 387 -6.62 -9.95 22.58
CA THR A 387 -6.09 -11.21 22.07
C THR A 387 -6.73 -12.41 22.77
N THR A 388 -6.29 -13.62 22.43
CA THR A 388 -6.66 -14.84 23.16
C THR A 388 -6.09 -14.92 24.57
N ALA A 389 -5.04 -14.15 24.87
CA ALA A 389 -4.45 -14.06 26.19
C ALA A 389 -5.09 -12.92 27.01
N ALA A 390 -5.28 -13.17 28.32
CA ALA A 390 -5.78 -12.17 29.24
C ALA A 390 -4.82 -10.98 29.34
N ASP A 391 -5.37 -9.76 29.45
CA ASP A 391 -4.59 -8.51 29.59
C ASP A 391 -3.57 -8.24 28.47
N ILE A 392 -3.75 -8.86 27.29
CA ILE A 392 -2.97 -8.57 26.08
C ILE A 392 -3.92 -8.12 24.95
N TRP A 393 -3.57 -7.00 24.31
CA TRP A 393 -4.27 -6.44 23.16
C TRP A 393 -3.35 -6.35 21.95
N ALA A 394 -3.92 -6.33 20.75
CA ALA A 394 -3.18 -6.08 19.52
C ALA A 394 -3.91 -5.06 18.61
N LEU A 395 -3.18 -4.05 18.16
CA LEU A 395 -3.72 -2.91 17.43
C LEU A 395 -2.87 -2.55 16.20
N GLY A 396 -3.49 -1.89 15.22
CA GLY A 396 -2.89 -1.55 13.93
C GLY A 396 -2.69 -2.78 13.04
N ASP A 397 -1.82 -2.64 12.05
CA ASP A 397 -1.63 -3.63 10.97
C ASP A 397 -1.38 -5.07 11.44
N VAL A 398 -0.86 -5.26 12.67
CA VAL A 398 -0.52 -6.58 13.22
C VAL A 398 -1.74 -7.48 13.46
N ASN A 399 -2.93 -6.88 13.64
CA ASN A 399 -4.18 -7.63 13.84
C ASN A 399 -4.83 -8.08 12.50
N GLY A 400 -4.26 -7.69 11.35
CA GLY A 400 -4.72 -8.09 10.02
C GLY A 400 -5.96 -7.35 9.50
N GLY A 401 -6.46 -6.36 10.23
CA GLY A 401 -7.52 -5.45 9.80
C GLY A 401 -7.05 -4.43 8.75
N PRO A 402 -7.88 -3.40 8.44
CA PRO A 402 -7.52 -2.35 7.49
C PRO A 402 -6.21 -1.64 7.87
N GLN A 403 -5.21 -1.70 6.98
CA GLN A 403 -3.85 -1.23 7.25
C GLN A 403 -3.67 0.26 6.93
N HIS A 404 -4.24 1.10 7.79
CA HIS A 404 -4.13 2.55 7.68
C HIS A 404 -3.72 3.19 9.00
N THR A 405 -2.88 4.23 8.93
CA THR A 405 -2.42 4.97 10.11
C THR A 405 -3.58 5.49 10.97
N TYR A 406 -4.64 6.00 10.34
CA TYR A 406 -5.83 6.50 11.05
C TYR A 406 -6.69 5.37 11.62
N ILE A 407 -6.62 4.14 11.08
CA ILE A 407 -7.23 2.96 11.70
C ILE A 407 -6.46 2.54 12.93
N SER A 408 -5.12 2.52 12.88
CA SER A 408 -4.32 2.30 14.10
C SER A 408 -4.56 3.38 15.16
N LEU A 409 -4.80 4.63 14.76
CA LEU A 409 -5.23 5.68 15.70
C LEU A 409 -6.62 5.41 16.30
N ASP A 410 -7.55 4.90 15.51
CA ASP A 410 -8.88 4.55 15.99
C ASP A 410 -8.88 3.26 16.84
N ASP A 411 -7.98 2.31 16.57
CA ASP A 411 -7.73 1.14 17.42
C ASP A 411 -7.33 1.55 18.84
N TYR A 412 -6.53 2.62 18.97
CA TYR A 412 -6.27 3.21 20.29
C TYR A 412 -7.55 3.63 21.00
N ARG A 413 -8.56 4.18 20.31
CA ARG A 413 -9.83 4.58 20.94
C ARG A 413 -10.63 3.37 21.40
N VAL A 414 -10.62 2.28 20.63
CA VAL A 414 -11.23 0.99 21.02
C VAL A 414 -10.60 0.47 22.30
N VAL A 415 -9.28 0.38 22.35
CA VAL A 415 -8.56 -0.08 23.55
C VAL A 415 -8.78 0.87 24.73
N TRP A 416 -8.64 2.17 24.53
CA TRP A 416 -8.79 3.17 25.59
C TRP A 416 -10.18 3.15 26.22
N SER A 417 -11.23 2.89 25.44
CA SER A 417 -12.60 2.83 25.94
C SER A 417 -12.84 1.73 26.99
N GLN A 418 -11.99 0.69 27.02
CA GLN A 418 -12.02 -0.36 28.03
C GLN A 418 -11.25 0.04 29.28
N LEU A 419 -10.21 0.86 29.13
CA LEU A 419 -9.27 1.21 30.19
C LEU A 419 -9.66 2.47 30.96
N ASN A 420 -10.52 3.31 30.37
CA ASN A 420 -10.94 4.58 30.95
C ASN A 420 -12.25 4.50 31.76
N GLY A 421 -12.77 3.31 32.00
CA GLY A 421 -14.00 3.09 32.78
C GLY A 421 -15.28 3.49 32.05
N SER A 422 -15.33 3.37 30.71
CA SER A 422 -16.56 3.65 29.96
C SER A 422 -17.65 2.60 30.22
N ASP A 423 -18.88 3.07 30.48
CA ASP A 423 -20.07 2.19 30.65
C ASP A 423 -20.40 1.40 29.38
N ARG A 424 -20.09 1.95 28.21
CA ARG A 424 -20.23 1.29 26.90
C ARG A 424 -18.93 1.45 26.10
N PRO A 425 -18.03 0.46 26.13
CA PRO A 425 -16.82 0.48 25.32
C PRO A 425 -17.11 0.66 23.83
N TYR A 426 -16.29 1.48 23.18
CA TYR A 426 -16.27 1.65 21.72
C TYR A 426 -15.55 0.45 21.10
N THR A 427 -16.14 -0.13 20.06
CA THR A 427 -15.65 -1.35 19.39
C THR A 427 -15.26 -1.06 17.95
N VAL A 428 -14.59 -2.00 17.30
CA VAL A 428 -14.31 -1.90 15.85
C VAL A 428 -15.59 -1.88 15.00
N LYS A 429 -16.73 -2.34 15.52
CA LYS A 429 -18.04 -2.31 14.84
C LYS A 429 -18.72 -0.95 14.91
N ASP A 430 -18.35 -0.11 15.88
CA ASP A 430 -18.80 1.27 15.95
C ASP A 430 -18.10 2.16 14.90
N ARG A 431 -17.05 1.65 14.23
CA ARG A 431 -16.45 2.32 13.09
C ARG A 431 -17.46 2.37 11.96
N LYS A 432 -17.91 3.59 11.68
CA LYS A 432 -18.71 3.89 10.49
C LYS A 432 -17.82 3.84 9.23
N HIS A 433 -18.11 4.64 8.23
CA HIS A 433 -17.50 4.52 6.92
C HIS A 433 -16.02 4.92 6.94
N VAL A 434 -15.12 4.00 6.60
CA VAL A 434 -13.68 4.30 6.53
C VAL A 434 -13.34 4.77 5.11
N PRO A 435 -12.88 6.01 4.91
CA PRO A 435 -12.44 6.47 3.61
C PRO A 435 -11.00 6.00 3.38
N SER A 436 -10.61 5.81 2.13
CA SER A 436 -9.24 5.51 1.72
C SER A 436 -8.81 6.43 0.60
N SER A 437 -7.51 6.73 0.52
CA SER A 437 -6.94 7.56 -0.54
C SER A 437 -5.62 6.96 -1.04
N THR A 438 -5.42 7.05 -2.35
CA THR A 438 -4.19 6.71 -3.08
C THR A 438 -3.66 7.98 -3.72
N PHE A 439 -2.44 8.36 -3.38
CA PHE A 439 -1.83 9.64 -3.76
C PHE A 439 -1.07 9.49 -5.08
N LEU A 440 -1.81 9.29 -6.16
CA LEU A 440 -1.29 9.40 -7.52
C LEU A 440 -1.16 10.89 -7.91
N ALA A 441 -0.63 11.19 -9.10
CA ALA A 441 -0.61 12.56 -9.60
C ALA A 441 -2.01 13.20 -9.53
N THR A 442 -3.07 12.49 -9.92
CA THR A 442 -4.46 12.85 -9.59
C THR A 442 -4.94 11.86 -8.54
N PRO A 443 -5.11 12.30 -7.28
CA PRO A 443 -5.42 11.40 -6.19
C PRO A 443 -6.75 10.67 -6.40
N TYR A 444 -6.77 9.40 -6.01
CA TYR A 444 -7.97 8.57 -5.97
C TYR A 444 -8.42 8.39 -4.53
N SER A 445 -9.66 8.73 -4.21
CA SER A 445 -10.25 8.54 -2.89
C SER A 445 -11.59 7.84 -2.98
N ARG A 446 -11.90 6.99 -2.01
CA ARG A 446 -13.21 6.34 -1.91
C ARG A 446 -13.69 6.16 -0.49
N VAL A 447 -15.01 6.01 -0.34
CA VAL A 447 -15.68 5.67 0.92
C VAL A 447 -16.93 4.86 0.62
N GLY A 448 -17.27 3.90 1.48
CA GLY A 448 -18.46 3.07 1.31
C GLY A 448 -18.36 2.08 0.15
N LEU A 449 -19.53 1.69 -0.34
CA LEU A 449 -19.70 0.70 -1.40
C LEU A 449 -19.41 1.30 -2.78
N ASN A 450 -18.75 0.52 -3.64
CA ASN A 450 -18.75 0.79 -5.08
C ASN A 450 -19.96 0.14 -5.78
N GLU A 451 -20.12 0.39 -7.08
CA GLU A 451 -21.27 -0.11 -7.85
C GLU A 451 -21.32 -1.64 -7.84
N ARG A 452 -20.16 -2.29 -7.97
CA ARG A 452 -20.06 -3.75 -7.94
C ARG A 452 -20.50 -4.33 -6.60
N GLU A 453 -20.06 -3.74 -5.49
CA GLU A 453 -20.42 -4.15 -4.13
C GLU A 453 -21.91 -3.91 -3.86
N ALA A 454 -22.45 -2.75 -4.26
CA ALA A 454 -23.88 -2.44 -4.13
C ALA A 454 -24.75 -3.40 -4.95
N LYS A 455 -24.31 -3.75 -6.16
CA LYS A 455 -24.96 -4.76 -7.01
C LYS A 455 -24.92 -6.14 -6.37
N ALA A 456 -23.76 -6.57 -5.86
CA ALA A 456 -23.61 -7.86 -5.20
C ALA A 456 -24.46 -7.97 -3.92
N ALA A 457 -24.67 -6.86 -3.22
CA ALA A 457 -25.54 -6.76 -2.05
C ALA A 457 -27.04 -6.69 -2.40
N GLY A 458 -27.42 -6.61 -3.68
CA GLY A 458 -28.82 -6.55 -4.11
C GLY A 458 -29.54 -5.25 -3.75
N LEU A 459 -28.81 -4.14 -3.59
CA LEU A 459 -29.36 -2.84 -3.21
C LEU A 459 -30.05 -2.15 -4.39
N ASP A 460 -31.11 -1.38 -4.12
CA ASP A 460 -31.74 -0.49 -5.12
C ASP A 460 -31.07 0.89 -5.09
N TYR A 461 -30.29 1.18 -6.12
CA TYR A 461 -29.48 2.39 -6.20
C TYR A 461 -29.53 3.05 -7.57
N VAL A 462 -29.10 4.31 -7.59
CA VAL A 462 -28.74 5.07 -8.78
C VAL A 462 -27.24 5.38 -8.73
N VAL A 463 -26.61 5.36 -9.91
CA VAL A 463 -25.21 5.75 -10.06
C VAL A 463 -25.14 7.16 -10.61
N LYS A 464 -24.42 8.02 -9.92
CA LYS A 464 -24.13 9.39 -10.34
C LYS A 464 -22.68 9.49 -10.81
N ARG A 465 -22.44 10.25 -11.88
CA ARG A 465 -21.11 10.44 -12.47
C ARG A 465 -20.93 11.89 -12.89
N LEU A 466 -19.75 12.44 -12.65
CA LEU A 466 -19.35 13.78 -13.04
C LEU A 466 -17.91 13.73 -13.57
N PRO A 467 -17.68 14.05 -14.87
CA PRO A 467 -16.33 14.25 -15.37
C PRO A 467 -15.66 15.44 -14.67
N VAL A 468 -14.42 15.27 -14.20
CA VAL A 468 -13.70 16.36 -13.49
C VAL A 468 -13.48 17.58 -14.40
N ALA A 469 -13.44 17.38 -15.71
CA ALA A 469 -13.39 18.46 -16.69
C ALA A 469 -14.59 19.44 -16.62
N ALA A 470 -15.72 19.04 -16.02
CA ALA A 470 -16.85 19.93 -15.81
C ALA A 470 -16.66 20.87 -14.59
N VAL A 471 -15.69 20.60 -13.71
CA VAL A 471 -15.49 21.33 -12.46
C VAL A 471 -14.63 22.59 -12.71
N PRO A 472 -15.14 23.81 -12.43
CA PRO A 472 -14.42 25.05 -12.71
C PRO A 472 -13.04 25.13 -12.04
N LYS A 473 -12.94 24.73 -10.76
CA LYS A 473 -11.66 24.74 -10.03
C LYS A 473 -10.62 23.83 -10.68
N ALA A 474 -11.01 22.67 -11.21
CA ALA A 474 -10.10 21.74 -11.88
C ALA A 474 -9.53 22.35 -13.18
N GLN A 475 -10.35 23.12 -13.91
CA GLN A 475 -9.90 23.87 -15.09
C GLN A 475 -8.91 24.98 -14.72
N VAL A 476 -9.19 25.75 -13.66
CA VAL A 476 -8.27 26.78 -13.15
C VAL A 476 -6.92 26.19 -12.75
N MET A 477 -6.91 25.00 -12.15
CA MET A 477 -5.69 24.27 -11.80
C MET A 477 -4.99 23.62 -13.00
N ARG A 478 -5.63 23.61 -14.19
CA ARG A 478 -5.20 22.86 -15.39
C ARG A 478 -5.05 21.36 -15.13
N ARG A 479 -5.96 20.83 -14.33
CA ARG A 479 -6.02 19.42 -13.92
C ARG A 479 -7.44 18.85 -14.12
N PRO A 480 -7.97 18.86 -15.37
CA PRO A 480 -9.33 18.44 -15.66
C PRO A 480 -9.49 16.91 -15.75
N ASP A 481 -8.42 16.15 -15.52
CA ASP A 481 -8.40 14.71 -15.62
C ASP A 481 -9.08 14.03 -14.42
N GLY A 482 -9.81 12.94 -14.71
CA GLY A 482 -10.47 12.11 -13.71
C GLY A 482 -11.99 12.12 -13.78
N LEU A 483 -12.60 11.47 -12.80
CA LEU A 483 -14.04 11.31 -12.68
C LEU A 483 -14.45 11.25 -11.21
N MET A 484 -15.63 11.77 -10.91
CA MET A 484 -16.30 11.57 -9.64
C MET A 484 -17.50 10.66 -9.86
N LYS A 485 -17.68 9.67 -8.99
CA LYS A 485 -18.75 8.69 -9.05
C LYS A 485 -19.34 8.52 -7.66
N ALA A 486 -20.67 8.41 -7.57
CA ALA A 486 -21.37 8.14 -6.33
C ALA A 486 -22.49 7.12 -6.52
N ILE A 487 -22.72 6.33 -5.48
CA ILE A 487 -23.79 5.34 -5.39
C ILE A 487 -24.80 5.86 -4.38
N VAL A 488 -26.06 6.05 -4.80
CA VAL A 488 -27.12 6.62 -3.96
C VAL A 488 -28.32 5.69 -3.94
N GLU A 489 -28.81 5.34 -2.75
CA GLU A 489 -30.01 4.53 -2.57
C GLU A 489 -31.25 5.27 -3.11
N ARG A 490 -32.05 4.60 -3.95
CA ARG A 490 -33.12 5.25 -4.72
C ARG A 490 -34.23 5.85 -3.85
N ASN A 491 -34.67 5.10 -2.83
CA ASN A 491 -35.86 5.45 -2.06
C ASN A 491 -35.59 6.47 -0.95
N THR A 492 -34.39 6.46 -0.39
CA THR A 492 -34.02 7.29 0.77
C THR A 492 -33.12 8.46 0.38
N GLY A 493 -32.48 8.40 -0.79
CA GLY A 493 -31.42 9.32 -1.17
C GLY A 493 -30.13 9.14 -0.35
N ARG A 494 -29.99 8.09 0.47
CA ARG A 494 -28.78 7.85 1.26
C ARG A 494 -27.59 7.58 0.34
N ILE A 495 -26.45 8.15 0.68
CA ILE A 495 -25.19 7.90 -0.02
C ILE A 495 -24.67 6.53 0.44
N LEU A 496 -24.56 5.57 -0.47
CA LEU A 496 -24.02 4.23 -0.21
C LEU A 496 -22.50 4.18 -0.39
N GLY A 497 -21.96 5.04 -1.23
CA GLY A 497 -20.52 5.24 -1.38
C GLY A 497 -20.17 6.24 -2.47
N ALA A 498 -18.89 6.60 -2.51
CA ALA A 498 -18.34 7.49 -3.51
C ALA A 498 -16.89 7.12 -3.87
N MET A 499 -16.54 7.36 -5.13
CA MET A 499 -15.21 7.15 -5.72
C MET A 499 -14.84 8.43 -6.47
N LEU A 500 -13.80 9.11 -6.00
CA LEU A 500 -13.36 10.42 -6.46
C LEU A 500 -11.93 10.31 -6.99
N LEU A 501 -11.78 10.26 -8.31
CA LEU A 501 -10.49 10.44 -8.97
C LEU A 501 -10.42 11.91 -9.41
N SER A 502 -9.86 12.77 -8.57
CA SER A 502 -9.75 14.21 -8.82
C SER A 502 -8.64 14.83 -8.00
N VAL A 503 -8.17 16.01 -8.41
CA VAL A 503 -7.35 16.86 -7.51
C VAL A 503 -8.11 17.09 -6.20
N GLU A 504 -7.38 17.13 -5.09
CA GLU A 504 -7.93 17.33 -3.73
C GLU A 504 -9.00 16.30 -3.28
N SER A 505 -9.15 15.17 -3.98
CA SER A 505 -10.15 14.13 -3.62
C SER A 505 -9.99 13.61 -2.18
N HIS A 506 -8.76 13.58 -1.66
CA HIS A 506 -8.42 13.16 -0.30
C HIS A 506 -8.98 14.09 0.79
N GLU A 507 -9.28 15.34 0.45
CA GLU A 507 -9.99 16.27 1.35
C GLU A 507 -11.50 16.16 1.15
N VAL A 508 -11.97 16.18 -0.10
CA VAL A 508 -13.40 16.17 -0.44
C VAL A 508 -14.11 14.89 0.02
N ILE A 509 -13.43 13.74 -0.02
CA ILE A 509 -13.99 12.46 0.43
C ILE A 509 -14.43 12.48 1.90
N ASN A 510 -13.79 13.30 2.74
CA ASN A 510 -14.14 13.42 4.16
C ASN A 510 -15.50 14.13 4.37
N ILE A 511 -15.91 14.99 3.43
CA ILE A 511 -17.24 15.62 3.44
C ILE A 511 -18.30 14.57 3.12
N VAL A 512 -18.07 13.74 2.10
CA VAL A 512 -18.97 12.63 1.74
C VAL A 512 -19.09 11.64 2.90
N LYS A 513 -17.95 11.27 3.50
CA LYS A 513 -17.93 10.44 4.71
C LYS A 513 -18.80 11.04 5.82
N LEU A 514 -18.65 12.34 6.11
CA LEU A 514 -19.42 12.98 7.17
C LEU A 514 -20.92 12.89 6.90
N ALA A 515 -21.35 13.17 5.67
CA ALA A 515 -22.76 13.03 5.27
C ALA A 515 -23.26 11.59 5.46
N MET A 516 -22.48 10.59 5.04
CA MET A 516 -22.80 9.17 5.24
C MET A 516 -22.89 8.79 6.72
N ASP A 517 -21.96 9.26 7.55
CA ASP A 517 -21.95 8.99 8.98
C ASP A 517 -23.12 9.65 9.73
N LEU A 518 -23.70 10.70 9.17
CA LEU A 518 -24.91 11.37 9.67
C LEU A 518 -26.20 10.83 9.04
N ASP A 519 -26.11 9.81 8.18
CA ASP A 519 -27.23 9.31 7.38
C ASP A 519 -27.96 10.40 6.58
N ALA A 520 -27.22 11.46 6.21
CA ALA A 520 -27.77 12.58 5.45
C ALA A 520 -28.04 12.14 4.00
N PRO A 521 -29.18 12.56 3.40
CA PRO A 521 -29.45 12.28 1.99
C PRO A 521 -28.46 13.04 1.10
N ALA A 522 -28.20 12.52 -0.09
CA ALA A 522 -27.36 13.12 -1.12
C ALA A 522 -27.78 14.57 -1.46
N SER A 523 -29.07 14.87 -1.36
CA SER A 523 -29.60 16.24 -1.53
C SER A 523 -29.00 17.25 -0.56
N THR A 524 -28.56 16.83 0.62
CA THR A 524 -27.86 17.71 1.58
C THR A 524 -26.57 18.25 0.97
N LEU A 525 -25.79 17.41 0.30
CA LEU A 525 -24.57 17.84 -0.39
C LEU A 525 -24.89 18.54 -1.71
N ARG A 526 -26.00 18.19 -2.37
CA ARG A 526 -26.48 18.87 -3.58
C ARG A 526 -26.85 20.34 -3.31
N ASP A 527 -27.56 20.59 -2.21
CA ASP A 527 -28.20 21.88 -1.91
C ASP A 527 -27.36 22.78 -0.99
N MET A 528 -26.26 22.26 -0.43
CA MET A 528 -25.34 23.03 0.42
C MET A 528 -24.59 24.08 -0.40
N VAL A 529 -24.44 25.28 0.19
CA VAL A 529 -23.60 26.35 -0.38
C VAL A 529 -22.12 26.04 -0.15
N PHE A 530 -21.39 25.78 -1.22
CA PHE A 530 -19.93 25.71 -1.23
C PHE A 530 -19.31 27.05 -1.63
N THR A 531 -18.08 27.30 -1.18
CA THR A 531 -17.29 28.43 -1.67
C THR A 531 -16.86 28.18 -3.11
N HIS A 532 -16.89 29.24 -3.94
CA HIS A 532 -16.55 29.18 -5.35
C HIS A 532 -15.25 29.96 -5.67
N PRO A 533 -14.32 29.44 -6.48
CA PRO A 533 -14.28 28.07 -7.01
C PRO A 533 -13.56 27.10 -6.06
N THR A 534 -14.11 25.91 -5.83
CA THR A 534 -13.48 24.82 -5.05
C THR A 534 -13.76 23.45 -5.68
N ILE A 535 -12.96 22.43 -5.38
CA ILE A 535 -13.28 21.07 -5.84
C ILE A 535 -14.51 20.52 -5.11
N ALA A 536 -14.71 20.89 -3.85
CA ALA A 536 -15.86 20.44 -3.06
C ALA A 536 -17.21 20.88 -3.65
N GLU A 537 -17.26 22.01 -4.36
CA GLU A 537 -18.50 22.48 -5.02
C GLU A 537 -19.01 21.50 -6.09
N ALA A 538 -18.14 20.66 -6.65
CA ALA A 538 -18.51 19.60 -7.58
C ALA A 538 -19.49 18.58 -6.99
N LEU A 539 -19.60 18.51 -5.64
CA LEU A 539 -20.61 17.68 -4.99
C LEU A 539 -22.03 18.16 -5.27
N ASN A 540 -22.25 19.46 -5.57
CA ASN A 540 -23.55 19.95 -6.01
C ASN A 540 -23.96 19.27 -7.31
N ASP A 541 -23.09 19.29 -8.33
CA ASP A 541 -23.35 18.70 -9.64
C ASP A 541 -23.35 17.17 -9.63
N LEU A 542 -22.47 16.55 -8.83
CA LEU A 542 -22.42 15.09 -8.69
C LEU A 542 -23.73 14.54 -8.12
N PHE A 543 -24.35 15.22 -7.17
CA PHE A 543 -25.59 14.78 -6.52
C PHE A 543 -26.86 15.44 -7.09
N ALA A 544 -26.75 16.19 -8.19
CA ALA A 544 -27.86 16.86 -8.87
C ALA A 544 -28.96 15.91 -9.37
#